data_AF-A0A820PYE5-F1
#
_entry.id   AF-A0A820PYE5-F1
#
_cell.length_a   1.000
_cell.length_b   1.000
_cell.length_c   1.000
_cell.angle_alpha   90.00
_cell.angle_beta   90.00
_cell.angle_gamma   90.00
#
_symmetry.space_group_name_H-M   'P 1'
#
loop_
_entity.id
_entity.type
_entity.pdbx_description
1 polymer ?
#
loop_
_entity_poly.entity_id
_entity_poly.type
_entity_poly.pdbx_seq_one_letter_code
_entity_poly.pdbx_strand_id
1 'polypeptide(L)'
;TISQEGVAWFQNLAEVDPYGILPLGFLIPSLIGISFNSIEKPGLANPRFISAGRIQRGITRTIVIGFTLIAFKLPAGIVLFWTLNSILQLSQTIIFELPRIRNMLGLQPSRFGSQPVRLRWTIWTNKWSFFFRTLKWYSKL
;
A
#
# COMPACT_ATOMS: atom_id res chain seq x y z
N THR A 1 -11.37 -2.06 -30.64
CA THR A 1 -12.17 -0.87 -30.22
C THR A 1 -12.32 -0.97 -28.72
N ILE A 2 -11.65 -0.09 -27.96
CA ILE A 2 -11.55 -0.16 -26.47
C ILE A 2 -12.92 -0.11 -25.75
N SER A 3 -13.98 0.22 -26.49
CA SER A 3 -15.37 0.31 -26.05
C SER A 3 -16.03 -1.04 -25.74
N GLN A 4 -15.45 -2.17 -26.15
CA GLN A 4 -15.99 -3.52 -25.91
C GLN A 4 -15.05 -4.41 -25.07
N GLU A 5 -13.92 -3.88 -24.61
CA GLU A 5 -12.86 -4.64 -23.93
C GLU A 5 -12.97 -4.56 -22.39
N GLY A 6 -14.19 -4.70 -21.87
CA GLY A 6 -14.43 -4.78 -20.43
C GLY A 6 -13.94 -6.07 -19.79
N VAL A 7 -13.61 -6.03 -18.49
CA VAL A 7 -13.27 -7.23 -17.72
C VAL A 7 -14.11 -7.26 -16.44
N ALA A 8 -14.81 -8.36 -16.25
CA ALA A 8 -15.66 -8.64 -15.09
C ALA A 8 -16.82 -7.63 -14.87
N TRP A 9 -16.62 -6.55 -14.10
CA TRP A 9 -17.70 -5.64 -13.68
C TRP A 9 -17.76 -4.30 -14.42
N PHE A 10 -16.76 -4.00 -15.27
CA PHE A 10 -16.78 -2.84 -16.16
C PHE A 10 -16.74 -3.33 -17.61
N GLN A 11 -17.58 -2.76 -18.48
CA GLN A 11 -17.77 -3.20 -19.87
C GLN A 11 -16.95 -2.38 -20.87
N ASN A 12 -16.56 -1.16 -20.50
CA ASN A 12 -15.85 -0.22 -21.35
C ASN A 12 -14.68 0.39 -20.57
N LEU A 13 -13.45 0.24 -21.09
CA LEU A 13 -12.24 0.80 -20.49
C LEU A 13 -12.15 2.33 -20.61
N ALA A 14 -12.85 2.93 -21.57
CA ALA A 14 -12.89 4.37 -21.79
C ALA A 14 -13.90 5.09 -20.88
N GLU A 15 -14.80 4.35 -20.25
CA GLU A 15 -15.76 4.89 -19.28
C GLU A 15 -15.20 4.86 -17.86
N VAL A 16 -15.80 5.66 -16.99
CA VAL A 16 -15.48 5.67 -15.56
C VAL A 16 -15.98 4.38 -14.91
N ASP A 17 -15.23 3.84 -13.95
CA ASP A 17 -15.67 2.67 -13.17
C ASP A 17 -17.00 2.95 -12.44
N PRO A 18 -18.11 2.26 -12.80
CA PRO A 18 -19.42 2.53 -12.23
C PRO A 18 -19.50 2.25 -10.72
N TYR A 19 -18.70 1.30 -10.24
CA TYR A 19 -18.75 0.84 -8.85
C TYR A 19 -17.59 1.37 -8.00
N GLY A 20 -16.59 2.00 -8.62
CA GLY A 20 -15.42 2.54 -7.92
C GLY A 20 -14.53 1.48 -7.27
N ILE A 21 -14.63 0.22 -7.71
CA ILE A 21 -13.83 -0.90 -7.23
C ILE A 21 -12.35 -0.72 -7.62
N LEU A 22 -12.07 -0.23 -8.84
CA LEU A 22 -10.71 0.01 -9.33
C LEU A 22 -9.99 1.13 -8.54
N PRO A 23 -10.57 2.33 -8.32
CA PRO A 23 -9.97 3.33 -7.45
C PRO A 23 -9.63 2.79 -6.04
N LEU A 24 -10.51 1.98 -5.45
CA LEU A 24 -10.24 1.34 -4.15
C LEU A 24 -9.13 0.28 -4.26
N GLY A 25 -9.12 -0.49 -5.36
CA GLY A 25 -8.08 -1.44 -5.71
C GLY A 25 -6.70 -0.79 -5.90
N PHE A 26 -6.64 0.46 -6.33
CA PHE A 26 -5.42 1.27 -6.35
C PHE A 26 -5.04 1.78 -4.94
N LEU A 27 -6.01 2.28 -4.18
CA LEU A 27 -5.79 2.88 -2.87
C LEU A 27 -5.21 1.89 -1.85
N ILE A 28 -5.80 0.70 -1.76
CA ILE A 28 -5.45 -0.28 -0.72
C ILE A 28 -3.99 -0.74 -0.81
N PRO A 29 -3.49 -1.27 -1.95
CA PRO A 29 -2.09 -1.69 -2.09
C PRO A 29 -1.12 -0.53 -1.89
N SER A 30 -1.47 0.66 -2.35
CA SER A 30 -0.65 1.87 -2.21
C SER A 30 -0.47 2.25 -0.73
N LEU A 31 -1.57 2.24 0.06
CA LEU A 31 -1.51 2.51 1.50
C LEU A 31 -0.75 1.43 2.28
N ILE A 32 -0.90 0.16 1.89
CA ILE A 32 -0.13 -0.95 2.46
C ILE A 32 1.35 -0.75 2.16
N GLY A 33 1.71 -0.44 0.91
CA GLY A 33 3.08 -0.18 0.47
C GLY A 33 3.76 0.93 1.27
N ILE A 34 3.08 2.07 1.48
CA ILE A 34 3.59 3.17 2.31
C ILE A 34 3.82 2.69 3.75
N SER A 35 2.88 1.93 4.30
CA SER A 35 2.97 1.43 5.68
C SER A 35 4.09 0.40 5.85
N PHE A 36 4.31 -0.44 4.84
CA PHE A 36 5.34 -1.48 4.85
C PHE A 36 6.75 -0.88 4.72
N ASN A 37 6.93 0.08 3.82
CA ASN A 37 8.20 0.78 3.61
C ASN A 37 8.62 1.66 4.77
N SER A 38 7.69 2.00 5.66
CA SER A 38 7.91 2.93 6.75
C SER A 38 8.01 2.25 8.12
N ILE A 39 8.12 0.93 8.16
CA ILE A 39 8.50 0.21 9.38
C ILE A 39 9.97 0.54 9.64
N GLU A 40 10.24 1.26 10.73
CA GLU A 40 11.58 1.66 11.13
C GLU A 40 12.29 0.50 11.85
N LYS A 41 13.63 0.45 11.77
CA LYS A 41 14.41 -0.54 12.53
C LYS A 41 14.37 -0.17 14.01
N PRO A 42 13.94 -1.06 14.93
CA PRO A 42 14.08 -0.81 16.36
C PRO A 42 15.57 -0.73 16.70
N GLY A 43 16.02 0.42 17.23
CA GLY A 43 17.39 0.62 17.76
C GLY A 43 18.32 1.57 17.02
N LEU A 44 17.96 2.09 15.84
CA LEU A 44 18.80 3.03 15.03
C LEU A 44 18.15 4.40 14.83
N ALA A 45 17.07 4.67 15.54
CA ALA A 45 16.14 5.74 15.21
C ALA A 45 16.59 7.06 15.88
N ASN A 46 17.35 7.88 15.15
CA ASN A 46 17.62 9.25 15.57
C ASN A 46 16.29 10.05 15.55
N PRO A 47 15.90 10.72 16.64
CA PRO A 47 14.58 11.36 16.80
C PRO A 47 14.17 12.29 15.65
N ARG A 48 15.15 12.98 15.03
CA ARG A 48 14.91 13.89 13.90
C ARG A 48 14.49 13.15 12.63
N PHE A 49 15.00 11.94 12.41
CA PHE A 49 14.63 11.11 11.26
C PHE A 49 13.28 10.41 11.46
N ILE A 50 12.92 10.10 12.71
CA ILE A 50 11.59 9.54 13.06
C ILE A 50 10.48 10.55 12.75
N SER A 51 10.67 11.80 13.16
CA SER A 51 9.70 12.87 12.91
C SER A 51 9.59 13.21 11.43
N ALA A 52 10.72 13.32 10.71
CA ALA A 52 10.72 13.48 9.25
C ALA A 52 10.02 12.32 8.53
N GLY A 53 10.29 11.07 8.92
CA GLY A 53 9.63 9.89 8.38
C GLY A 53 8.12 9.85 8.67
N ARG A 54 7.68 10.37 9.82
CA ARG A 54 6.25 10.50 10.17
C ARG A 54 5.55 11.53 9.29
N ILE A 55 6.18 12.69 9.08
CA ILE A 55 5.65 13.75 8.22
C ILE A 55 5.57 13.26 6.78
N GLN A 56 6.64 12.66 6.26
CA GLN A 56 6.66 12.11 4.89
C GLN A 56 5.55 11.08 4.70
N ARG A 57 5.39 10.12 5.63
CA ARG A 57 4.27 9.14 5.60
C ARG A 57 2.91 9.84 5.53
N GLY A 58 2.71 10.87 6.35
CA GLY A 58 1.46 11.63 6.39
C GLY A 58 1.17 12.28 5.03
N ILE A 59 2.14 13.00 4.49
CA ILE A 59 2.04 13.66 3.19
C ILE A 59 1.76 12.64 2.08
N THR A 60 2.52 11.55 1.99
CA THR A 60 2.32 10.54 0.94
C THR A 60 0.95 9.87 1.05
N ARG A 61 0.45 9.61 2.26
CA ARG A 61 -0.91 9.08 2.45
C ARG A 61 -1.98 10.07 1.99
N THR A 62 -1.85 11.33 2.36
CA THR A 62 -2.77 12.39 1.93
C THR A 62 -2.78 12.52 0.41
N ILE A 63 -1.60 12.50 -0.22
CA ILE A 63 -1.48 12.54 -1.69
C ILE A 63 -2.17 11.34 -2.32
N VAL A 64 -1.92 10.11 -1.84
CA VAL A 64 -2.54 8.91 -2.42
C VAL A 64 -4.06 8.93 -2.26
N ILE A 65 -4.57 9.36 -1.09
CA ILE A 65 -6.02 9.49 -0.87
C ILE A 65 -6.61 10.55 -1.82
N GLY A 66 -6.00 11.73 -1.91
CA GLY A 66 -6.44 12.78 -2.83
C GLY A 66 -6.39 12.35 -4.30
N PHE A 67 -5.32 11.65 -4.69
CA PHE A 67 -5.17 11.11 -6.05
C PHE A 67 -6.20 10.03 -6.36
N THR A 68 -6.61 9.25 -5.36
CA THR A 68 -7.69 8.28 -5.50
C THR A 68 -9.03 8.97 -5.75
N LEU A 69 -9.32 10.09 -5.09
CA LEU A 69 -10.54 10.86 -5.35
C LEU A 69 -10.62 11.33 -6.81
N ILE A 70 -9.48 11.70 -7.40
CA ILE A 70 -9.38 12.04 -8.82
C ILE A 70 -9.61 10.79 -9.68
N ALA A 71 -9.09 9.63 -9.28
CA ALA A 71 -9.26 8.37 -10.00
C ALA A 71 -10.73 7.95 -10.17
N PHE A 72 -11.64 8.33 -9.28
CA PHE A 72 -13.09 8.12 -9.45
C PHE A 72 -13.72 8.86 -10.65
N LYS A 73 -12.98 9.78 -11.29
CA LYS A 73 -13.45 10.53 -12.47
C LYS A 73 -12.69 10.17 -13.74
N LEU A 74 -11.73 9.26 -13.66
CA LEU A 74 -10.89 8.88 -14.79
C LEU A 74 -11.43 7.62 -15.50
N PRO A 75 -11.10 7.44 -16.79
CA PRO A 75 -11.38 6.21 -17.52
C PRO A 75 -10.82 4.98 -16.80
N ALA A 76 -11.63 3.92 -16.73
CA ALA A 76 -11.33 2.68 -16.04
C ALA A 76 -10.00 2.05 -16.48
N GLY A 77 -9.62 2.18 -17.76
CA GLY A 77 -8.35 1.66 -18.27
C GLY A 77 -7.11 2.29 -17.61
N ILE A 78 -7.14 3.59 -17.34
CA ILE A 78 -6.04 4.28 -16.65
C ILE A 78 -5.98 3.83 -15.19
N VAL A 79 -7.13 3.74 -14.53
CA VAL A 79 -7.22 3.34 -13.12
C VAL A 79 -6.84 1.86 -12.95
N LEU A 80 -7.19 1.00 -13.91
CA LEU A 80 -6.78 -0.40 -13.96
C LEU A 80 -5.26 -0.52 -14.06
N PHE A 81 -4.63 0.26 -14.95
CA PHE A 81 -3.17 0.32 -15.05
C PHE A 81 -2.54 0.72 -13.71
N TRP A 82 -3.06 1.76 -13.05
CA TRP A 82 -2.55 2.17 -11.74
C TRP A 82 -2.76 1.11 -10.66
N THR A 83 -3.90 0.43 -10.68
CA THR A 83 -4.22 -0.66 -9.75
C THR A 83 -3.21 -1.79 -9.88
N LEU A 84 -3.00 -2.29 -11.12
CA LEU A 84 -2.04 -3.35 -11.40
C LEU A 84 -0.62 -2.93 -11.03
N ASN A 85 -0.22 -1.71 -11.38
CA ASN A 85 1.10 -1.19 -11.05
C ASN A 85 1.31 -1.10 -9.52
N SER A 86 0.33 -0.62 -8.75
CA SER A 86 0.44 -0.57 -7.29
C SER A 86 0.52 -1.97 -6.66
N ILE A 87 -0.21 -2.95 -7.21
CA ILE A 87 -0.11 -4.36 -6.78
C ILE A 87 1.29 -4.92 -7.08
N LEU A 88 1.81 -4.68 -8.28
CA LEU A 88 3.15 -5.12 -8.68
C LEU A 88 4.23 -4.50 -7.81
N GLN A 89 4.15 -3.20 -7.52
CA GLN A 89 5.10 -2.50 -6.65
C GLN A 89 5.06 -3.03 -5.22
N LEU A 90 3.87 -3.27 -4.66
CA LEU A 90 3.72 -3.89 -3.34
C LEU A 90 4.32 -5.30 -3.34
N SER A 91 4.02 -6.08 -4.37
CA SER A 91 4.53 -7.45 -4.53
C SER A 91 6.05 -7.45 -4.63
N GLN A 92 6.64 -6.60 -5.47
CA GLN A 92 8.07 -6.42 -5.61
C GLN A 92 8.72 -6.05 -4.26
N THR A 93 8.11 -5.14 -3.51
CA THR A 93 8.58 -4.74 -2.18
C THR A 93 8.62 -5.93 -1.21
N ILE A 94 7.58 -6.78 -1.23
CA ILE A 94 7.49 -7.96 -0.37
C ILE A 94 8.49 -9.04 -0.81
N ILE A 95 8.54 -9.32 -2.11
CA ILE A 95 9.42 -10.32 -2.74
C ILE A 95 10.88 -10.00 -2.43
N PHE A 96 11.31 -8.75 -2.59
CA PHE A 96 12.68 -8.34 -2.30
C PHE A 96 13.03 -8.27 -0.82
N GLU A 97 12.07 -8.44 0.08
CA GLU A 97 12.34 -8.60 1.52
C GLU A 97 12.43 -10.06 1.94
N LEU A 98 12.11 -11.02 1.05
CA LEU A 98 12.29 -12.43 1.33
C LEU A 98 13.78 -12.79 1.39
N PRO A 99 14.27 -13.41 2.48
CA PRO A 99 15.69 -13.71 2.65
C PRO A 99 16.22 -14.67 1.58
N ARG A 100 15.40 -15.62 1.10
CA ARG A 100 15.77 -16.51 -0.01
C ARG A 100 16.10 -15.73 -1.27
N ILE A 101 15.24 -14.80 -1.66
CA ILE A 101 15.38 -14.01 -2.88
C ILE A 101 16.56 -13.04 -2.75
N ARG A 102 16.72 -12.41 -1.59
CA ARG A 102 17.87 -11.53 -1.32
C ARG A 102 19.20 -12.28 -1.39
N ASN A 103 19.28 -13.47 -0.79
CA ASN A 103 20.47 -14.30 -0.82
C ASN A 103 20.80 -14.78 -2.25
N MET A 104 19.78 -15.17 -3.03
CA MET A 104 19.94 -15.52 -4.45
C MET A 104 20.46 -14.35 -5.29
N LEU A 105 19.99 -13.12 -5.00
CA LEU A 105 20.38 -11.90 -5.70
C LEU A 105 21.65 -11.24 -5.13
N GLY A 106 22.30 -11.83 -4.12
CA GLY A 106 23.49 -11.24 -3.47
C GLY A 106 23.23 -9.89 -2.78
N LEU A 107 21.98 -9.60 -2.42
CA LEU A 107 21.60 -8.35 -1.78
C LEU A 107 21.98 -8.36 -0.29
N GLN A 108 22.25 -7.17 0.27
CA GLN A 108 22.49 -7.00 1.71
C GLN A 108 21.38 -7.66 2.56
N PRO A 109 21.65 -8.07 3.80
CA PRO A 109 20.64 -8.62 4.69
C PRO A 109 19.42 -7.71 4.77
N SER A 110 18.23 -8.31 4.98
CA SER A 110 16.98 -7.55 5.04
C SER A 110 17.14 -6.33 5.94
N ARG A 111 16.40 -5.25 5.65
CA ARG A 111 16.47 -4.05 6.49
C ARG A 111 16.13 -4.37 7.95
N PHE A 112 15.47 -5.48 8.24
CA PHE A 112 15.00 -5.88 9.56
C PHE A 112 15.83 -7.02 10.19
N GLY A 113 17.01 -7.32 9.64
CA GLY A 113 17.87 -8.41 10.13
C GLY A 113 17.26 -9.79 9.86
N SER A 114 17.51 -10.75 10.76
CA SER A 114 17.01 -12.13 10.70
C SER A 114 15.54 -12.28 11.07
N GLN A 115 14.81 -11.20 11.33
CA GLN A 115 13.40 -11.29 11.71
C GLN A 115 12.57 -11.85 10.56
N PRO A 116 11.75 -12.89 10.79
CA PRO A 116 10.95 -13.49 9.74
C PRO A 116 9.88 -12.52 9.25
N VAL A 117 9.61 -12.52 7.94
CA VAL A 117 8.56 -11.71 7.29
C VAL A 117 7.20 -11.84 8.01
N ARG A 118 6.94 -13.01 8.61
CA ARG A 118 5.75 -13.30 9.42
C ARG A 118 5.62 -12.38 10.64
N LEU A 119 6.73 -12.03 11.31
CA LEU A 119 6.74 -11.15 12.47
C LEU A 119 6.31 -9.72 12.10
N ARG A 120 6.65 -9.30 10.87
CA ARG A 120 6.33 -8.00 10.30
C ARG A 120 4.83 -7.87 9.98
N TRP A 121 4.22 -8.95 9.48
CA TRP A 121 2.77 -9.04 9.32
C TRP A 121 2.04 -9.01 10.67
N THR A 122 2.53 -9.71 11.69
CA THR A 122 1.92 -9.66 13.04
C THR A 122 2.02 -8.29 13.70
N ILE A 123 3.13 -7.55 13.51
CA ILE A 123 3.24 -6.17 14.00
C ILE A 123 2.26 -5.25 13.25
N TRP A 124 2.14 -5.44 11.93
CA TRP A 124 1.20 -4.69 11.12
C TRP A 124 -0.26 -4.98 11.52
N THR A 125 -0.66 -6.25 11.63
CA THR A 125 -2.02 -6.63 12.06
C THR A 125 -2.30 -6.16 13.48
N ASN A 126 -1.34 -6.23 14.40
CA ASN A 126 -1.52 -5.73 15.76
C ASN A 126 -1.72 -4.20 15.77
N LYS A 127 -0.94 -3.46 14.97
CA LYS A 127 -1.09 -2.00 14.85
C LYS A 127 -2.45 -1.59 14.29
N TRP A 128 -2.95 -2.31 13.28
CA TRP A 128 -4.30 -2.09 12.74
C TRP A 128 -5.39 -2.55 13.70
N SER A 129 -5.22 -3.67 14.40
CA SER A 129 -6.18 -4.14 15.41
C SER A 129 -6.32 -3.15 16.56
N PHE A 130 -5.22 -2.50 16.96
CA PHE A 130 -5.23 -1.43 17.95
C PHE A 130 -5.98 -0.21 17.42
N PHE A 131 -5.69 0.23 16.19
CA PHE A 131 -6.39 1.34 15.55
C PHE A 131 -7.91 1.11 15.45
N PHE A 132 -8.34 -0.08 15.04
CA PHE A 132 -9.77 -0.42 14.97
C PHE A 132 -10.41 -0.53 16.36
N ARG A 133 -9.67 -1.01 17.38
CA ARG A 133 -10.15 -1.02 18.77
C ARG A 133 -10.35 0.40 19.32
N THR A 134 -9.43 1.32 19.05
CA THR A 134 -9.56 2.72 19.48
C THR A 134 -10.72 3.41 18.76
N LEU A 135 -10.89 3.15 17.45
CA LEU A 135 -12.01 3.72 16.67
C LEU A 135 -13.37 3.25 17.21
N LYS A 136 -13.48 1.97 17.59
CA LYS A 136 -14.69 1.37 18.19
C LYS A 136 -15.01 1.92 19.59
N TRP A 137 -14.02 2.49 20.29
CA TRP A 137 -14.21 3.14 21.60
C TRP A 137 -14.82 4.53 21.42
N TYR A 138 -14.36 5.28 20.41
CA TYR A 138 -14.90 6.60 20.07
C TYR A 138 -16.33 6.58 19.52
N SER A 139 -16.78 5.46 18.92
CA SER A 139 -18.16 5.34 18.43
C SER A 139 -19.19 4.96 19.50
N LYS A 140 -18.77 4.84 20.77
CA LYS A 140 -19.62 4.50 21.93
C LYS A 140 -19.80 5.66 22.91
N LEU A 141 -19.14 6.79 22.65
CA LEU A 141 -19.32 8.08 23.34
C LEU A 141 -20.29 8.93 22.51
#